data_AF-A0A2W4YV63-F1
#
_entry.id   AF-A0A2W4YV63-F1
#
_cell.length_a   1.000
_cell.length_b   1.000
_cell.length_c   1.000
_cell.angle_alpha   90.00
_cell.angle_beta   90.00
_cell.angle_gamma   90.00
#
_symmetry.space_group_name_H-M   'P 1'
#
loop_
_entity.id
_entity.type
_entity.pdbx_description
1 polymer ?
#
loop_
_entity_poly.entity_id
_entity_poly.type
_entity_poly.pdbx_seq_one_letter_code
_entity_poly.pdbx_strand_id
1 'polypeptide(L)'
;MQTERVTFLTTPDHKAALDAFASSNGQSVGHVLREASSQYIGQPTADEEAELAVLVQQVNEAIPKMNASIDSMIATMDASHMRIDALLRDMGVRS
;
A
#
# COMPACT_ATOMS: atom_id res chain seq x y z
N MET A 1 -13.56 -20.12 0.62
CA MET A 1 -14.27 -19.60 1.82
C MET A 1 -15.69 -20.14 1.78
N GLN A 2 -16.12 -20.88 2.80
CA GLN A 2 -17.48 -21.40 2.88
C GLN A 2 -18.34 -20.38 3.63
N THR A 3 -19.44 -19.92 3.03
CA THR A 3 -20.34 -18.92 3.64
C THR A 3 -21.53 -19.61 4.28
N GLU A 4 -21.88 -19.18 5.50
CA GLU A 4 -23.06 -19.65 6.21
C GLU A 4 -24.18 -18.60 6.20
N ARG A 5 -25.44 -19.06 6.22
CA ARG A 5 -26.60 -18.17 6.34
C ARG A 5 -26.88 -17.92 7.82
N VAL A 6 -26.81 -16.66 8.23
CA VAL A 6 -27.09 -16.23 9.60
C VAL A 6 -28.31 -15.31 9.59
N THR A 7 -29.22 -15.53 10.55
CA THR A 7 -30.36 -14.64 10.79
C THR A 7 -30.08 -13.83 12.04
N PHE A 8 -30.21 -12.51 11.95
CA PHE A 8 -30.12 -11.61 13.11
C PHE A 8 -31.42 -10.82 13.27
N LEU A 9 -31.70 -10.40 14.49
CA LEU A 9 -32.86 -9.58 14.81
C LEU A 9 -32.43 -8.11 14.85
N THR A 10 -33.21 -7.25 14.22
CA THR A 10 -33.00 -5.80 14.22
C THR A 10 -34.35 -5.09 14.16
N THR A 11 -34.38 -3.80 14.48
CA THR A 11 -35.58 -2.98 14.29
C THR A 11 -35.87 -2.78 12.79
N PRO A 12 -37.14 -2.57 12.40
CA PRO A 12 -37.49 -2.25 11.01
C PRO A 12 -36.71 -1.04 10.46
N ASP A 13 -36.55 0.00 11.27
CA ASP A 13 -35.85 1.23 10.88
C ASP A 13 -34.36 0.98 10.59
N HIS A 14 -33.68 0.20 11.44
CA HIS A 14 -32.28 -0.15 11.21
C HIS A 14 -32.11 -1.05 9.99
N LYS A 15 -33.05 -1.95 9.72
CA LYS A 15 -33.04 -2.75 8.49
C LYS A 15 -33.13 -1.85 7.27
N ALA A 16 -34.08 -0.92 7.24
CA ALA A 16 -34.26 0.01 6.13
C ALA A 16 -33.01 0.90 5.92
N ALA A 17 -32.40 1.38 7.00
CA ALA A 17 -31.16 2.15 6.94
C ALA A 17 -29.99 1.32 6.36
N LEU A 18 -29.86 0.05 6.77
CA LEU A 18 -28.83 -0.86 6.27
C LEU A 18 -29.03 -1.21 4.79
N ASP A 19 -30.28 -1.46 4.38
CA ASP A 19 -30.64 -1.72 2.99
C ASP A 19 -30.30 -0.50 2.10
N ALA A 20 -30.64 0.72 2.56
CA ALA A 20 -30.31 1.95 1.86
C ALA A 20 -28.81 2.20 1.77
N PHE A 21 -28.07 1.98 2.87
CA PHE A 21 -26.61 2.10 2.90
C PHE A 21 -25.95 1.14 1.90
N ALA A 22 -26.31 -0.14 1.94
CA ALA A 22 -25.76 -1.15 1.04
C ALA A 22 -26.05 -0.81 -0.43
N SER A 23 -27.29 -0.42 -0.73
CA SER A 23 -27.70 -0.02 -2.08
C SER A 23 -26.93 1.21 -2.59
N SER A 24 -26.73 2.23 -1.74
CA SER A 24 -26.00 3.45 -2.12
C SER A 24 -24.52 3.19 -2.44
N ASN A 25 -23.93 2.14 -1.87
CA ASN A 25 -22.55 1.73 -2.10
C ASN A 25 -22.40 0.62 -3.15
N GLY A 26 -23.49 0.22 -3.83
CA GLY A 26 -23.45 -0.85 -4.83
C GLY A 26 -23.11 -2.23 -4.23
N GLN A 27 -23.39 -2.44 -2.95
CA GLN A 27 -23.02 -3.63 -2.19
C GLN A 27 -24.25 -4.39 -1.71
N SER A 28 -24.07 -5.67 -1.36
CA SER A 28 -25.09 -6.42 -0.64
C SER A 28 -25.01 -6.17 0.86
N VAL A 29 -26.13 -6.26 1.56
CA VAL A 29 -26.17 -6.18 3.04
C VAL A 29 -25.21 -7.19 3.68
N GLY A 30 -25.14 -8.41 3.14
CA GLY A 30 -24.22 -9.43 3.63
C GLY A 30 -22.75 -9.08 3.44
N HIS A 31 -22.41 -8.29 2.41
CA HIS A 31 -21.07 -7.74 2.24
C HIS A 31 -20.77 -6.68 3.31
N VAL A 32 -21.68 -5.71 3.49
CA VAL A 32 -21.54 -4.66 4.50
C VAL A 32 -21.36 -5.24 5.90
N LEU A 33 -22.21 -6.20 6.28
CA LEU A 33 -22.13 -6.85 7.60
C LEU A 33 -20.86 -7.67 7.78
N ARG A 34 -20.40 -8.35 6.71
CA ARG A 34 -19.14 -9.09 6.75
C ARG A 34 -17.97 -8.15 6.99
N GLU A 35 -17.86 -7.08 6.22
CA GLU A 35 -16.79 -6.08 6.38
C GLU A 35 -16.84 -5.44 7.76
N ALA A 36 -18.02 -5.01 8.22
CA ALA A 36 -18.20 -4.45 9.55
C ALA A 36 -17.80 -5.45 10.65
N SER A 37 -18.15 -6.73 10.49
CA SER A 37 -17.76 -7.77 11.44
C SER A 37 -16.25 -8.03 11.44
N SER A 38 -15.60 -8.04 10.27
CA SER A 38 -14.15 -8.19 10.15
C SER A 38 -13.44 -7.01 10.80
N GLN A 39 -13.94 -5.78 10.62
CA GLN A 39 -13.38 -4.59 11.24
C GLN A 39 -13.60 -4.58 12.76
N TYR A 40 -14.77 -5.03 13.23
CA TYR A 40 -15.08 -5.04 14.67
C TYR A 40 -14.32 -6.15 15.42
N ILE A 41 -14.19 -7.33 14.82
CA ILE A 41 -13.49 -8.48 15.42
C ILE A 41 -11.98 -8.35 15.24
N GLY A 42 -11.54 -7.86 14.08
CA GLY A 42 -10.15 -7.63 13.73
C GLY A 42 -9.68 -6.20 14.00
N GLN A 43 -10.23 -5.53 15.02
CA GLN A 43 -9.69 -4.24 15.43
C GLN A 43 -8.21 -4.42 15.78
N PRO A 44 -7.29 -3.60 15.23
CA PRO A 44 -5.89 -3.67 15.58
C PRO A 44 -5.75 -3.54 17.09
N THR A 45 -4.99 -4.44 17.68
CA THR A 45 -4.53 -4.28 19.05
C THR A 45 -3.62 -3.05 19.15
N ALA A 46 -3.49 -2.51 20.35
CA ALA A 46 -2.56 -1.39 20.60
C ALA A 46 -1.12 -1.74 20.20
N ASP A 47 -0.75 -3.02 20.30
CA ASP A 47 0.56 -3.53 19.89
C ASP A 47 0.71 -3.51 18.37
N GLU A 48 -0.29 -3.96 17.61
CA GLU A 48 -0.29 -3.91 16.14
C GLU A 48 -0.26 -2.46 15.61
N GLU A 49 -0.95 -1.54 16.28
CA GLU A 49 -0.89 -0.11 15.95
C GLU A 49 0.51 0.49 16.22
N ALA A 50 1.15 0.10 17.32
CA ALA A 50 2.51 0.52 17.63
C ALA A 50 3.53 -0.05 16.63
N GLU A 51 3.39 -1.31 16.23
CA GLU A 51 4.23 -1.93 15.19
C GLU A 51 4.09 -1.22 13.84
N LEU A 52 2.86 -0.87 13.45
CA LEU A 52 2.61 -0.11 12.22
C LEU A 52 3.27 1.27 12.27
N ALA A 53 3.18 1.96 13.40
CA ALA A 53 3.83 3.27 13.57
C ALA A 53 5.36 3.18 13.39
N VAL A 54 5.98 2.14 13.94
CA VAL A 54 7.42 1.88 13.75
C VAL A 54 7.74 1.58 12.28
N LEU A 55 6.92 0.77 11.61
CA LEU A 55 7.11 0.45 10.19
C LEU A 55 7.03 1.72 9.33
N VAL A 56 6.04 2.58 9.58
CA VAL A 56 5.88 3.86 8.87
C VAL A 56 7.10 4.74 9.08
N GLN A 57 7.63 4.83 10.30
CA GLN A 57 8.86 5.56 10.57
C GLN A 57 10.05 5.01 9.76
N GLN A 58 10.24 3.68 9.77
CA GLN A 58 11.33 3.03 9.05
C GLN A 58 11.24 3.28 7.54
N VAL A 59 10.03 3.22 6.96
CA VAL A 59 9.81 3.51 5.54
C VAL A 59 10.12 4.97 5.21
N ASN A 60 9.68 5.90 6.06
CA ASN A 60 9.97 7.32 5.89
C ASN A 60 11.48 7.62 5.95
N GLU A 61 12.24 6.86 6.73
CA GLU A 61 13.70 6.97 6.76
C GLU A 61 14.40 6.26 5.59
N ALA A 62 13.85 5.14 5.11
CA ALA A 62 14.44 4.33 4.06
C ALA A 62 14.29 4.96 2.67
N ILE A 63 13.13 5.52 2.35
CA ILE A 63 12.84 6.08 1.02
C ILE A 63 13.85 7.16 0.60
N PRO A 64 14.17 8.17 1.44
CA PRO A 64 15.17 9.18 1.08
C PRO A 64 16.56 8.58 0.84
N LYS A 65 16.96 7.60 1.65
CA LYS A 65 18.26 6.91 1.50
C LYS A 65 18.32 6.15 0.18
N MET A 66 17.25 5.45 -0.18
CA MET A 66 17.15 4.74 -1.45
C MET A 66 17.25 5.70 -2.65
N ASN A 67 16.54 6.83 -2.60
CA ASN A 67 16.63 7.85 -3.65
C ASN A 67 18.07 8.37 -3.80
N ALA A 68 18.71 8.74 -2.69
CA ALA A 68 20.09 9.20 -2.70
C ALA A 68 21.07 8.15 -3.24
N SER A 69 20.86 6.86 -2.92
CA SER A 69 21.65 5.76 -3.48
C SER A 69 21.45 5.63 -4.99
N ILE A 70 20.22 5.78 -5.49
CA ILE A 70 19.93 5.75 -6.93
C ILE A 70 20.61 6.91 -7.64
N ASP A 71 20.51 8.13 -7.11
CA ASP A 71 21.16 9.31 -7.69
C ASP A 71 22.68 9.15 -7.77
N SER A 72 23.30 8.60 -6.73
CA SER A 72 24.73 8.30 -6.69
C SER A 72 25.13 7.24 -7.73
N MET A 73 24.31 6.22 -7.92
CA MET A 73 24.54 5.20 -8.96
C MET A 73 24.47 5.80 -10.36
N ILE A 74 23.48 6.65 -10.64
CA ILE A 74 23.34 7.36 -11.93
C ILE A 74 24.59 8.20 -12.19
N ALA A 75 24.99 9.03 -11.23
CA ALA A 75 26.17 9.88 -11.36
C ALA A 75 27.46 9.08 -11.63
N THR A 76 27.61 7.92 -10.97
CA THR A 76 28.74 7.02 -11.17
C THR A 76 28.75 6.41 -12.57
N MET A 77 27.57 6.01 -13.08
CA MET A 77 27.42 5.48 -14.43
C MET A 77 27.76 6.54 -15.49
N ASP A 78 27.25 7.76 -15.33
CA ASP A 78 27.54 8.87 -16.25
C ASP A 78 29.04 9.19 -16.28
N ALA A 79 29.67 9.29 -15.11
CA ALA A 79 31.12 9.50 -15.03
C ALA A 79 31.91 8.36 -15.69
N SER A 80 31.44 7.12 -15.57
CA SER A 80 32.05 5.96 -16.20
C SER A 80 31.91 6.00 -17.72
N HIS A 81 30.72 6.31 -18.24
CA HIS A 81 30.49 6.51 -19.67
C HIS A 81 31.37 7.61 -20.24
N MET A 82 31.47 8.76 -19.57
CA MET A 82 32.33 9.87 -20.00
C MET A 82 33.80 9.46 -20.10
N ARG A 83 34.30 8.69 -19.13
CA ARG A 83 35.69 8.18 -19.15
C ARG A 83 35.92 7.21 -20.29
N ILE A 84 34.99 6.28 -20.52
CA ILE A 84 35.06 5.32 -21.62
C ILE A 84 35.01 6.07 -22.96
N ASP A 85 34.12 7.04 -23.12
CA ASP A 85 34.02 7.83 -24.35
C ASP A 85 35.26 8.68 -24.63
N ALA A 86 35.91 9.21 -23.58
CA ALA A 86 37.18 9.91 -23.74
C ALA A 86 38.29 8.95 -24.21
N LEU A 87 38.37 7.77 -23.60
CA LEU A 87 39.35 6.75 -23.96
C LEU A 87 39.14 6.22 -25.38
N LEU A 88 37.90 5.95 -25.78
CA LEU A 88 37.57 5.51 -27.15
C LEU A 88 37.85 6.58 -28.20
N ARG A 89 37.69 7.87 -27.85
CA ARG A 89 38.09 9.01 -28.70
C ARG A 89 39.60 9.11 -28.86
N ASP A 90 40.34 8.99 -27.77
CA ASP A 90 41.82 9.00 -27.78
C ASP A 90 42.39 7.86 -28.63
N MET A 91 41.76 6.69 -28.59
CA MET A 91 42.11 5.54 -29.43
C MET A 91 41.65 5.66 -30.90
N GLY A 92 40.93 6.73 -31.26
CA GLY A 92 40.40 6.93 -32.62
C GLY A 92 39.28 5.98 -33.04
N VAL A 93 38.67 5.26 -32.08
CA VAL A 93 37.60 4.27 -32.33
C VAL A 93 36.23 4.96 -32.43
N ARG A 94 36.06 6.11 -31.79
CA ARG A 94 34.83 6.90 -31.76
C ARG A 94 35.20 8.37 -32.02
N SER A 95 34.40 9.10 -32.81
CA SER A 95 34.60 10.53 -33.11
C SER A 95 33.99 11.43 -32.05
#